data_AF-A0A1H0ELG7-F1
#
_entry.id   AF-A0A1H0ELG7-F1
#
_cell.length_a   1.000
_cell.length_b   1.000
_cell.length_c   1.000
_cell.angle_alpha   90.00
_cell.angle_beta   90.00
_cell.angle_gamma   90.00
#
_symmetry.space_group_name_H-M   'P 1'
#
loop_
_entity.id
_entity.type
_entity.pdbx_description
1 polymer ?
#
loop_
_entity_poly.entity_id
_entity_poly.type
_entity_poly.pdbx_seq_one_letter_code
_entity_poly.pdbx_strand_id
1 'polypeptide(L)'
;MKKFIFLQNAIELMALLLSGKRIEGALYIDKGTGRLTFKAYLRHRILHKDKLVKRLEHGWVKESRKRIKVYESVPKDLGMVRVMSVIDREVKTAKDALIDRELDKMIFG
;
A
#
# COMPACT_ATOMS: atom_id res chain seq x y z
N MET A 1 -27.90 -36.52 -13.93
CA MET A 1 -27.49 -36.35 -12.51
C MET A 1 -26.87 -34.97 -12.33
N LYS A 2 -27.38 -34.17 -11.39
CA LYS A 2 -26.77 -32.88 -11.03
C LYS A 2 -25.63 -33.15 -10.03
N LYS A 3 -24.41 -32.69 -10.33
CA LYS A 3 -23.25 -32.78 -9.42
C LYS A 3 -23.12 -31.46 -8.67
N PHE A 4 -23.18 -31.51 -7.34
CA PHE A 4 -23.07 -30.33 -6.49
C PHE A 4 -21.60 -30.12 -6.09
N ILE A 5 -21.16 -28.85 -6.09
CA ILE A 5 -19.81 -28.41 -5.73
C ILE A 5 -19.88 -27.84 -4.32
N PHE A 6 -18.98 -28.25 -3.42
CA PHE A 6 -18.96 -27.71 -2.06
C PHE A 6 -17.89 -26.63 -1.95
N LEU A 7 -18.33 -25.40 -1.76
CA LEU A 7 -17.44 -24.26 -1.59
C LEU A 7 -17.47 -23.87 -0.11
N GLN A 8 -16.29 -23.80 0.50
CA GLN A 8 -16.14 -23.55 1.94
C GLN A 8 -16.76 -22.20 2.37
N ASN A 9 -16.93 -21.27 1.43
CA ASN A 9 -17.74 -20.06 1.59
C ASN A 9 -18.59 -19.77 0.34
N ALA A 10 -19.47 -20.73 -0.03
CA ALA A 10 -20.24 -20.71 -1.27
C ALA A 10 -21.05 -19.42 -1.49
N ILE A 11 -21.65 -18.90 -0.42
CA ILE A 11 -22.54 -17.74 -0.47
C ILE A 11 -21.76 -16.48 -0.86
N GLU A 12 -20.60 -16.26 -0.22
CA GLU A 12 -19.73 -15.12 -0.54
C GLU A 12 -19.14 -15.21 -1.96
N LEU A 13 -18.72 -16.41 -2.37
CA LEU A 13 -18.19 -16.63 -3.72
C LEU A 13 -19.25 -16.30 -4.78
N MET A 14 -20.48 -16.80 -4.59
CA MET A 14 -21.58 -16.55 -5.52
C MET A 14 -21.98 -15.09 -5.56
N ALA A 15 -22.01 -14.39 -4.41
CA ALA A 15 -22.27 -12.96 -4.37
C ALA A 15 -21.23 -12.14 -5.16
N LEU A 16 -19.94 -12.49 -5.04
CA LEU A 16 -18.87 -11.85 -5.79
C LEU A 16 -18.99 -12.12 -7.30
N LEU A 17 -19.26 -13.37 -7.70
CA LEU A 17 -19.43 -13.74 -9.10
C LEU A 17 -20.64 -13.06 -9.74
N LEU A 18 -21.78 -13.00 -9.04
CA LEU A 18 -22.99 -12.30 -9.48
C LEU A 18 -22.76 -10.80 -9.63
N SER A 19 -21.86 -10.22 -8.84
CA SER A 19 -21.44 -8.81 -8.97
C SER A 19 -20.47 -8.54 -10.13
N GLY A 20 -20.17 -9.55 -10.97
CA GLY A 20 -19.27 -9.45 -12.12
C GLY A 20 -17.78 -9.47 -11.75
N LYS A 21 -17.43 -9.77 -10.49
CA LYS A 21 -16.05 -9.82 -10.02
C LYS A 21 -15.41 -11.16 -10.38
N ARG A 22 -14.15 -11.10 -10.81
CA ARG A 22 -13.31 -12.28 -11.07
C ARG A 22 -12.58 -12.68 -9.79
N ILE A 23 -12.52 -13.98 -9.50
CA ILE A 23 -11.88 -14.52 -8.31
C ILE A 23 -10.77 -15.46 -8.77
N GLU A 24 -9.53 -15.15 -8.39
CA GLU A 24 -8.39 -16.01 -8.68
C GLU A 24 -8.26 -17.09 -7.60
N GLY A 25 -8.10 -18.34 -8.02
CA GLY A 25 -7.95 -19.47 -7.10
C GLY A 25 -7.68 -20.77 -7.83
N ALA A 26 -7.54 -21.83 -7.04
CA ALA A 26 -7.43 -23.20 -7.53
C ALA A 26 -8.74 -23.95 -7.26
N LEU A 27 -9.24 -24.64 -8.28
CA LEU A 27 -10.34 -25.59 -8.18
C LEU A 27 -9.77 -27.01 -8.27
N TYR A 28 -10.02 -27.84 -7.27
CA TYR A 28 -9.49 -29.21 -7.23
C TYR A 28 -10.46 -30.16 -6.53
N ILE A 29 -10.30 -31.45 -6.77
CA ILE A 29 -11.02 -32.50 -6.04
C ILE A 29 -10.22 -32.81 -4.78
N ASP A 30 -10.81 -32.57 -3.62
CA ASP A 30 -10.20 -32.93 -2.33
C ASP A 30 -10.14 -34.45 -2.20
N LYS A 31 -8.95 -35.00 -1.97
CA LYS A 31 -8.72 -36.45 -1.85
C LYS A 31 -9.32 -37.04 -0.58
N GLY A 32 -9.48 -36.24 0.48
CA GLY A 32 -10.05 -36.72 1.75
C GLY A 32 -11.57 -36.87 1.69
N THR A 33 -12.25 -35.90 1.07
CA THR A 33 -13.72 -35.87 1.00
C THR A 33 -14.30 -36.29 -0.36
N GLY A 34 -13.47 -36.38 -1.41
CA GLY A 34 -13.90 -36.63 -2.78
C GLY A 34 -14.64 -35.47 -3.44
N ARG A 35 -14.65 -34.28 -2.81
CA ARG A 35 -15.49 -33.14 -3.23
C ARG A 35 -14.70 -32.11 -4.04
N LEU A 36 -15.34 -31.51 -5.04
CA LEU A 36 -14.79 -30.38 -5.77
C LEU A 36 -14.79 -29.14 -4.87
N THR A 37 -13.60 -28.63 -4.56
CA THR A 37 -13.32 -27.57 -3.60
C THR A 37 -12.60 -26.42 -4.30
N PHE A 38 -12.95 -25.18 -3.93
CA PHE A 38 -12.28 -23.97 -4.42
C PHE A 38 -11.48 -23.31 -3.29
N LYS A 39 -10.20 -23.02 -3.56
CA LYS A 39 -9.31 -22.28 -2.66
C LYS A 39 -8.92 -20.97 -3.34
N ALA A 40 -9.43 -19.85 -2.83
CA ALA A 40 -9.02 -18.53 -3.30
C ALA A 40 -7.54 -18.29 -2.99
N TYR A 41 -6.80 -17.71 -3.94
CA TYR A 41 -5.45 -17.23 -3.65
C TYR A 41 -5.57 -15.98 -2.79
N LEU A 42 -5.44 -16.13 -1.47
CA LEU A 42 -5.31 -14.99 -0.56
C LEU A 42 -3.99 -14.30 -0.84
N ARG A 43 -3.98 -13.35 -1.79
CA ARG A 43 -2.85 -12.44 -1.99
C ARG A 43 -2.84 -11.45 -0.83
N HIS A 44 -2.36 -11.87 0.34
CA HIS A 44 -2.00 -10.93 1.39
C HIS A 44 -0.74 -10.17 0.95
N ARG A 45 -0.90 -9.16 0.08
CA ARG A 45 0.11 -8.10 -0.01
C ARG A 45 -0.07 -7.25 1.23
N ILE A 46 0.68 -7.60 2.29
CA ILE A 46 0.91 -6.69 3.40
C ILE A 46 1.73 -5.53 2.82
N LEU A 47 1.03 -4.52 2.30
CA LEU A 47 1.63 -3.24 1.97
C LEU A 47 1.97 -2.60 3.30
N HIS A 48 3.24 -2.67 3.70
CA HIS A 48 3.75 -1.81 4.75
C HIS A 48 3.57 -0.38 4.28
N LYS A 49 2.55 0.30 4.82
CA LYS A 49 2.28 1.69 4.52
C LYS A 49 3.48 2.51 4.98
N ASP A 50 3.98 3.37 4.10
CA ASP A 50 5.05 4.30 4.47
C ASP A 50 4.55 5.22 5.60
N LYS A 51 5.36 5.39 6.65
CA LYS A 51 5.08 6.28 7.77
C LYS A 51 5.34 7.71 7.34
N LEU A 52 4.42 8.63 7.62
CA LEU A 52 4.65 10.06 7.42
C LEU A 52 5.63 10.55 8.49
N VAL A 53 6.71 11.20 8.05
CA VAL A 53 7.68 11.85 8.93
C VAL A 53 7.32 13.32 9.10
N LYS A 54 7.14 14.02 7.98
CA LYS A 54 6.82 15.45 7.95
C LYS A 54 5.98 15.77 6.71
N ARG A 55 5.01 16.68 6.87
CA ARG A 55 4.32 17.30 5.74
C ARG A 55 5.07 18.58 5.37
N LEU A 56 5.42 18.70 4.10
CA LEU A 56 6.01 19.90 3.51
C LEU A 56 4.88 20.77 2.94
N GLU A 57 5.20 21.97 2.46
CA GLU A 57 4.22 22.90 1.89
C GLU A 57 3.63 22.34 0.59
N HIS A 58 4.48 21.80 -0.27
CA HIS A 58 4.15 21.22 -1.57
C HIS A 58 4.41 19.71 -1.63
N GLY A 59 4.62 19.06 -0.48
CA GLY A 59 5.12 17.69 -0.47
C GLY A 59 5.04 16.94 0.86
N TRP A 60 5.78 15.85 0.94
CA TRP A 60 5.92 15.06 2.16
C TRP A 60 7.24 14.30 2.22
N VAL A 61 7.69 14.10 3.47
CA VAL A 61 8.75 13.16 3.83
C VAL A 61 8.09 11.92 4.42
N LYS A 62 8.35 10.77 3.82
CA LYS A 62 7.84 9.46 4.22
C LYS A 62 8.97 8.47 4.42
N GLU A 63 8.78 7.54 5.35
CA GLU A 63 9.71 6.47 5.66
C GLU A 63 9.06 5.12 5.40
N SER A 64 9.72 4.32 4.59
CA SER A 64 9.45 2.89 4.45
C SER A 64 10.45 2.10 5.28
N ARG A 65 10.25 0.79 5.40
CA ARG A 65 11.18 -0.11 6.12
C ARG A 65 12.65 -0.03 5.66
N LYS A 66 12.91 0.37 4.42
CA LYS A 66 14.25 0.35 3.81
C LYS A 66 14.69 1.68 3.20
N ARG A 67 13.81 2.68 3.14
CA ARG A 67 14.07 3.93 2.39
C ARG A 67 13.35 5.10 3.02
N ILE A 68 14.03 6.24 3.04
CA ILE A 68 13.42 7.56 3.18
C ILE A 68 13.02 8.07 1.79
N LYS A 69 11.83 8.65 1.69
CA LYS A 69 11.25 9.16 0.45
C LYS A 69 10.87 10.62 0.68
N VAL A 70 11.40 11.51 -0.16
CA VAL A 70 10.99 12.90 -0.23
C VAL A 70 10.25 13.08 -1.55
N TYR A 71 9.06 13.66 -1.50
CA TYR A 71 8.23 13.92 -2.67
C TYR A 71 7.73 15.35 -2.62
N GLU A 72 7.88 16.07 -3.72
CA GLU A 72 7.50 17.47 -3.87
C GLU A 72 6.74 17.64 -5.19
N SER A 73 5.70 18.47 -5.17
CA SER A 73 4.89 18.79 -6.34
C SER A 73 4.56 20.28 -6.33
N VAL A 74 5.41 21.04 -7.03
CA VAL A 74 5.34 22.51 -7.07
C VAL A 74 4.59 22.97 -8.33
N PRO A 75 3.64 23.93 -8.21
CA PRO A 75 2.93 24.50 -9.36
C PRO A 75 3.87 25.17 -10.38
N LYS A 76 3.67 24.89 -11.67
CA LYS A 76 4.53 25.43 -12.75
C LYS A 76 4.28 26.91 -13.06
N ASP A 77 3.10 27.42 -12.71
CA ASP A 77 2.69 28.81 -12.88
C ASP A 77 3.49 29.79 -12.02
N LEU A 78 4.17 29.31 -10.96
CA LEU A 78 5.10 30.11 -10.15
C LEU A 78 6.35 30.58 -10.93
N GLY A 79 6.65 29.96 -12.06
CA GLY A 79 7.87 30.22 -12.83
C GLY A 79 9.09 29.50 -12.27
N MET A 80 10.01 29.12 -13.15
CA MET A 80 11.09 28.16 -12.85
C MET A 80 12.00 28.61 -11.70
N VAL A 81 12.35 29.89 -11.62
CA VAL A 81 13.22 30.42 -10.55
C VAL A 81 12.58 30.21 -9.18
N ARG A 82 11.28 30.51 -9.06
CA ARG A 82 10.55 30.32 -7.79
C ARG A 82 10.38 28.85 -7.46
N VAL A 83 10.12 28.01 -8.47
CA VAL A 83 10.07 26.54 -8.29
C VAL A 83 11.38 26.02 -7.70
N MET A 84 12.53 26.43 -8.23
CA MET A 84 13.84 26.03 -7.70
C MET A 84 14.04 26.50 -6.26
N SER A 85 13.69 27.76 -5.94
CA SER A 85 13.79 28.27 -4.58
C SER A 85 12.87 27.53 -3.59
N VAL A 86 11.68 27.12 -4.03
CA VAL A 86 10.76 26.30 -3.23
C VAL A 86 11.39 24.93 -2.96
N ILE A 87 11.90 24.25 -4.00
CA ILE A 87 12.57 22.95 -3.87
C ILE A 87 13.73 23.04 -2.87
N ASP A 88 14.61 24.03 -2.99
CA ASP A 88 15.76 24.19 -2.08
C ASP A 88 15.32 24.36 -0.62
N ARG A 89 14.27 25.16 -0.39
CA ARG A 89 13.68 25.38 0.94
C ARG A 89 13.05 24.11 1.51
N GLU A 90 12.29 23.38 0.69
CA GLU A 90 11.62 22.15 1.11
C GLU A 90 12.61 21.04 1.39
N VAL A 91 13.66 20.90 0.58
CA VAL A 91 14.77 19.97 0.83
C VAL A 91 15.49 20.28 2.14
N LYS A 92 15.74 21.56 2.44
CA LYS A 92 16.30 21.95 3.75
C LYS A 92 15.37 21.52 4.89
N THR A 93 14.09 21.84 4.78
CA THR A 93 13.08 21.48 5.80
C THR A 93 12.99 19.96 5.99
N ALA A 94 13.09 19.19 4.90
CA ALA A 94 13.08 17.74 4.94
C ALA A 94 14.32 17.18 5.66
N LYS A 95 15.50 17.76 5.44
CA LYS A 95 16.74 17.38 6.15
C LYS A 95 16.61 17.65 7.65
N ASP A 96 16.20 18.85 8.01
CA ASP A 96 16.05 19.25 9.42
C ASP A 96 15.08 18.30 10.14
N ALA A 97 13.94 17.98 9.53
CA ALA A 97 12.97 17.04 10.11
C ALA A 97 13.50 15.61 10.29
N LEU A 98 14.45 15.17 9.46
CA LEU A 98 15.10 13.86 9.61
C LEU A 98 16.14 13.88 10.74
N ILE A 99 16.90 14.96 10.86
CA ILE A 99 17.88 15.17 11.94
C ILE A 99 17.16 15.22 13.28
N ASP A 100 16.14 16.07 13.43
CA ASP A 100 15.36 16.21 14.67
C ASP A 100 14.83 14.86 15.14
N ARG A 101 14.30 14.08 14.19
CA ARG A 101 13.78 12.75 14.49
C ARG A 101 14.87 11.76 14.91
N GLU A 102 16.06 11.84 14.34
CA GLU A 102 17.18 11.00 14.74
C GLU A 102 17.64 11.36 16.16
N LEU A 103 17.72 12.65 16.47
CA LEU A 103 18.02 13.14 17.82
C LEU A 103 16.95 12.70 18.83
N ASP A 104 15.67 12.84 18.50
CA ASP A 104 14.56 12.36 19.36
C ASP A 104 14.68 10.87 19.67
N LYS A 105 15.04 10.06 18.68
CA LYS A 105 15.28 8.61 18.87
C LYS A 105 16.48 8.33 19.77
N MET A 106 17.54 9.15 19.71
CA MET A 106 18.71 8.96 20.56
C MET A 106 18.47 9.39 22.01
N ILE A 107 17.62 10.40 22.23
CA ILE A 107 17.37 10.98 23.54
C ILE A 107 16.26 10.22 24.30
N PHE A 108 15.22 9.77 23.60
CA PHE A 108 14.02 9.17 24.21
C PHE A 108 13.77 7.71 23.80
N GLY A 109 14.67 7.11 23.02
CA GLY A 109 14.56 5.74 22.51
C GLY A 109 15.29 4.69 23.33
#